data_AF-A0A3M1E2J7-F1
#
_entry.id   AF-A0A3M1E2J7-F1
#
_cell.length_a   1.000
_cell.length_b   1.000
_cell.length_c   1.000
_cell.angle_alpha   90.00
_cell.angle_beta   90.00
_cell.angle_gamma   90.00
#
_symmetry.space_group_name_H-M   'P 1'
#
loop_
_entity.id
_entity.type
_entity.pdbx_description
1 polymer ?
#
loop_
_entity_poly.entity_id
_entity_poly.type
_entity_poly.pdbx_seq_one_letter_code
_entity_poly.pdbx_strand_id
1 'polypeptide(L)'
;MLERLADRIRLVHVRDATVAREGRGGVETPFGEGDVDWALLLAAISGTDFAGPYVLRRRMSARPLEELAAARAAFKQRLPST
;
A
#
# COMPACT_ATOMS: atom_id res chain seq x y z
N MET A 1 9.86 -9.12 -10.09
CA MET A 1 9.02 -8.38 -11.07
C MET A 1 9.11 -6.88 -10.86
N LEU A 2 8.94 -6.36 -9.63
CA LEU A 2 9.12 -4.93 -9.32
C LEU A 2 10.51 -4.41 -9.69
N GLU A 3 11.56 -5.18 -9.40
CA GLU A 3 12.97 -4.87 -9.72
C GLU A 3 13.21 -4.52 -11.20
N ARG A 4 12.49 -5.17 -12.12
CA ARG A 4 12.63 -4.93 -13.57
C ARG A 4 12.04 -3.60 -14.03
N LEU A 5 11.24 -2.96 -13.19
CA LEU A 5 10.56 -1.69 -13.47
C LEU A 5 10.99 -0.58 -12.50
N ALA A 6 11.92 -0.87 -11.58
CA ALA A 6 12.33 0.01 -10.50
C ALA A 6 12.68 1.42 -10.98
N ASP A 7 13.46 1.51 -12.07
CA ASP A 7 13.90 2.74 -12.73
C ASP A 7 12.73 3.58 -13.30
N ARG A 8 11.54 3.00 -13.44
CA ARG A 8 10.33 3.62 -13.99
C ARG A 8 9.25 3.87 -12.96
N ILE A 9 9.38 3.35 -11.74
CA ILE A 9 8.42 3.64 -10.67
C ILE A 9 8.61 5.11 -10.26
N ARG A 10 7.52 5.89 -10.31
CA ARG A 10 7.52 7.32 -9.94
C ARG A 10 6.60 7.63 -8.77
N LEU A 11 5.72 6.70 -8.42
CA LEU A 11 4.66 6.88 -7.44
C LEU A 11 4.17 5.51 -6.98
N VAL A 12 3.89 5.37 -5.68
CA VAL A 12 3.25 4.18 -5.12
C VAL A 12 1.91 4.57 -4.48
N HIS A 13 0.82 4.00 -4.97
CA HIS A 13 -0.49 4.11 -4.32
C HIS A 13 -0.60 3.06 -3.22
N VAL A 14 -0.76 3.52 -1.98
CA VAL A 14 -0.89 2.66 -0.81
C VAL A 14 -2.38 2.45 -0.54
N ARG A 15 -2.85 1.23 -0.81
CA ARG A 15 -4.24 0.78 -0.63
C ARG A 15 -4.23 -0.67 -0.19
N ASP A 16 -5.09 -1.00 0.76
CA ASP A 16 -5.26 -2.37 1.21
C ASP A 16 -6.59 -2.94 0.72
N ALA A 17 -6.65 -4.25 0.51
CA ALA A 17 -7.83 -4.90 -0.02
C ALA A 17 -7.81 -6.40 0.28
N THR A 18 -8.97 -7.00 0.31
CA THR A 18 -9.10 -8.46 0.27
C THR A 18 -8.82 -9.01 -1.12
N VAL A 19 -8.29 -10.21 -1.20
CA VAL A 19 -8.05 -10.94 -2.45
C VAL A 19 -9.40 -11.31 -3.09
N ALA A 20 -9.47 -11.17 -4.41
CA ALA A 20 -10.62 -11.63 -5.17
C ALA A 20 -10.80 -13.15 -5.03
N ARG A 21 -12.04 -13.59 -4.85
CA ARG A 21 -12.42 -15.02 -4.79
C ARG A 21 -13.38 -15.33 -5.93
N GLU A 22 -13.62 -16.60 -6.22
CA GLU A 22 -14.49 -16.99 -7.34
C GLU A 22 -15.83 -16.24 -7.32
N GLY A 23 -16.11 -15.51 -8.41
CA GLY A 23 -17.31 -14.68 -8.57
C GLY A 23 -17.36 -13.38 -7.75
N ARG A 24 -16.32 -13.02 -6.99
CA ARG A 24 -16.27 -11.80 -6.17
C ARG A 24 -14.94 -11.05 -6.32
N GLY A 25 -15.03 -9.80 -6.76
CA GLY A 25 -13.87 -8.90 -6.78
C GLY A 25 -13.33 -8.62 -5.38
N GLY A 26 -12.03 -8.32 -5.30
CA GLY A 26 -11.42 -7.85 -4.06
C GLY A 26 -12.04 -6.54 -3.59
N VAL A 27 -12.15 -6.37 -2.28
CA VAL A 27 -12.78 -5.19 -1.67
C VAL A 27 -11.72 -4.40 -0.93
N GLU A 28 -11.67 -3.09 -1.17
CA GLU A 28 -10.72 -2.23 -0.46
C GLU A 28 -11.09 -2.14 1.03
N THR A 29 -10.09 -2.31 1.89
CA THR A 29 -10.19 -2.32 3.35
C THR A 29 -9.40 -1.16 3.95
N PRO A 30 -9.59 -0.86 5.25
CA PRO A 30 -8.63 -0.05 5.99
C PRO A 30 -7.21 -0.64 5.90
N PHE A 31 -6.21 0.24 5.98
CA PHE A 31 -4.81 -0.17 5.85
C PHE A 31 -4.38 -1.14 6.96
N GLY A 32 -3.81 -2.28 6.58
CA GLY A 32 -3.38 -3.34 7.48
C GLY A 32 -4.45 -4.37 7.81
N GLU A 33 -5.68 -4.20 7.32
CA GLU A 33 -6.80 -5.15 7.52
C GLU A 33 -7.09 -6.00 6.29
N GLY A 34 -6.46 -5.71 5.15
CA GLY A 34 -6.61 -6.52 3.95
C GLY A 34 -5.56 -7.61 3.85
N ASP A 35 -5.47 -8.19 2.66
CA ASP A 35 -4.61 -9.32 2.35
C ASP A 35 -3.27 -8.89 1.71
N VAL A 36 -2.97 -7.58 1.66
CA VAL A 36 -1.68 -7.10 1.12
C VAL A 36 -0.56 -7.37 2.11
N ASP A 37 0.44 -8.14 1.69
CA ASP A 37 1.69 -8.31 2.44
C ASP A 37 2.57 -7.06 2.31
N TRP A 38 2.34 -6.10 3.21
CA TRP A 38 3.08 -4.84 3.24
C TRP A 38 4.56 -5.02 3.57
N ALA A 39 4.92 -6.02 4.38
CA ALA A 39 6.31 -6.26 4.71
C ALA A 39 7.08 -6.73 3.47
N LEU A 40 6.52 -7.68 2.73
CA LEU A 40 7.09 -8.17 1.48
C LEU A 40 7.17 -7.07 0.42
N LEU A 41 6.10 -6.28 0.25
CA LEU A 41 6.07 -5.21 -0.73
C LEU A 41 7.09 -4.11 -0.43
N LEU A 42 7.18 -3.65 0.83
CA LEU A 42 8.11 -2.61 1.23
C LEU A 42 9.56 -3.10 1.17
N ALA A 43 9.82 -4.36 1.51
CA ALA A 43 11.14 -4.97 1.31
C ALA A 43 11.54 -4.95 -0.18
N ALA A 44 10.63 -5.34 -1.07
CA ALA A 44 10.88 -5.32 -2.51
C ALA A 44 11.12 -3.91 -3.05
N ILE A 45 10.45 -2.89 -2.53
CA ILE A 45 10.70 -1.49 -2.93
C ILE A 45 12.01 -0.97 -2.33
N SER A 46 12.34 -1.33 -1.08
CA SER A 46 13.59 -0.91 -0.43
C SER A 46 14.84 -1.49 -1.10
N GLY A 47 14.71 -2.62 -1.82
CA GLY A 47 15.76 -3.17 -2.67
C GLY A 47 15.97 -2.41 -3.99
N THR A 48 15.29 -1.29 -4.20
CA THR A 48 15.37 -0.46 -5.41
C THR A 48 15.75 0.98 -5.09
N ASP A 49 16.19 1.75 -6.09
CA ASP A 49 16.48 3.19 -5.94
C ASP A 49 15.22 4.07 -5.94
N PHE A 50 14.06 3.51 -5.58
CA PHE A 50 12.81 4.26 -5.56
C PHE A 50 12.80 5.30 -4.42
N ALA A 51 12.85 6.57 -4.80
CA ALA A 51 12.75 7.72 -3.89
C ALA A 51 11.46 8.55 -4.11
N GLY A 52 10.47 7.98 -4.81
CA GLY A 52 9.23 8.67 -5.13
C GLY A 52 8.23 8.70 -3.97
N PRO A 53 7.13 9.48 -4.10
CA PRO A 53 6.12 9.58 -3.07
C PRO A 53 5.29 8.30 -2.92
N TYR A 54 4.86 8.06 -1.68
CA TYR A 54 3.78 7.13 -1.33
C TYR A 54 2.49 7.93 -1.09
N VAL A 55 1.42 7.56 -1.79
CA VAL A 55 0.12 8.23 -1.68
C VAL A 55 -0.91 7.24 -1.15
N LEU A 56 -1.31 7.47 0.10
CA LEU A 56 -2.38 6.73 0.76
C LEU A 56 -3.72 7.05 0.11
N ARG A 57 -4.49 6.03 -0.23
CA ARG A 57 -5.81 6.21 -0.83
C ARG A 57 -6.85 5.32 -0.16
N ARG A 58 -8.05 5.88 -0.04
CA ARG A 58 -9.24 5.16 0.40
C ARG A 58 -10.42 5.61 -0.45
N ARG A 59 -10.95 4.72 -1.29
CA ARG A 59 -12.08 5.03 -2.21
C ARG A 59 -13.42 4.53 -1.69
N MET A 60 -13.45 3.45 -0.91
CA MET A 60 -14.68 2.77 -0.48
C MET A 60 -14.84 2.80 1.05
N SER A 61 -14.95 4.00 1.64
CA SER A 61 -15.16 4.17 3.08
C SER A 61 -16.24 5.21 3.37
N ALA A 62 -16.98 5.01 4.46
CA ALA A 62 -17.88 6.00 5.04
C ALA A 62 -17.13 7.08 5.85
N ARG A 63 -15.88 6.83 6.25
CA ARG A 63 -15.04 7.71 7.09
C ARG A 63 -13.61 7.82 6.53
N PRO A 64 -13.45 8.26 5.26
CA PRO A 64 -12.17 8.19 4.57
C PRO A 64 -11.05 9.00 5.23
N LEU A 65 -11.36 10.14 5.86
CA LEU A 65 -10.34 10.97 6.50
C LEU A 65 -9.77 10.33 7.77
N GLU A 66 -10.63 9.73 8.60
CA GLU A 66 -10.22 8.99 9.80
C GLU A 66 -9.35 7.79 9.42
N GLU A 67 -9.80 7.01 8.45
CA GLU A 67 -9.07 5.83 7.97
C GLU A 67 -7.74 6.21 7.31
N LEU A 68 -7.67 7.31 6.55
CA LEU A 68 -6.42 7.81 5.98
C LEU A 68 -5.45 8.32 7.06
N ALA A 69 -5.95 8.95 8.12
CA ALA A 69 -5.12 9.39 9.24
C ALA A 69 -4.52 8.17 9.99
N ALA A 70 -5.33 7.16 10.27
CA ALA A 70 -4.89 5.90 10.86
C ALA A 70 -3.89 5.17 9.95
N ALA A 71 -4.20 5.08 8.64
CA ALA A 71 -3.32 4.48 7.65
C ALA A 71 -1.97 5.21 7.57
N ARG A 72 -1.96 6.54 7.67
CA ARG A 72 -0.70 7.32 7.69
C ARG A 72 0.15 6.98 8.91
N ALA A 73 -0.44 6.90 10.09
CA ALA A 73 0.28 6.52 11.31
C ALA A 73 0.84 5.10 11.18
N ALA A 74 0.02 4.15 10.76
CA ALA A 74 0.37 2.75 10.58
C ALA A 74 1.43 2.53 9.48
N PHE A 75 1.33 3.23 8.36
CA PHE A 75 2.27 3.12 7.25
C PHE A 75 3.65 3.68 7.62
N LYS A 76 3.70 4.82 8.32
CA LYS A 76 4.97 5.40 8.81
C LYS A 76 5.76 4.44 9.69
N GLN A 77 5.09 3.64 10.51
CA GLN A 77 5.74 2.65 11.36
C GLN A 77 6.34 1.47 10.57
N ARG A 78 5.88 1.26 9.32
CA ARG A 78 6.33 0.16 8.45
C ARG A 78 7.38 0.60 7.43
N LEU A 79 7.54 1.91 7.21
CA LEU A 79 8.60 2.40 6.33
C LEU A 79 9.95 2.06 6.95
N PRO A 80 10.90 1.48 6.18
CA PRO A 80 12.25 1.26 6.66
C PRO A 80 12.86 2.62 7.06
N SER A 81 13.54 2.65 8.21
CA SER A 81 14.28 3.84 8.64
C SER A 81 15.29 4.19 7.56
N THR A 82 15.20 5.42 7.05
CA THR A 82 16.14 5.98 6.08
C THR A 82 17.46 6.32 6.77
#